data_AF-A0A8I0VMU4-F1
#
_entry.id   AF-A0A8I0VMU4-F1
#
_cell.length_a   1.000
_cell.length_b   1.000
_cell.length_c   1.000
_cell.angle_alpha   90.00
_cell.angle_beta   90.00
_cell.angle_gamma   90.00
#
_symmetry.space_group_name_H-M   'P 1'
#
loop_
_entity.id
_entity.type
_entity.pdbx_description
1 polymer ?
#
loop_
_entity_poly.entity_id
_entity_poly.type
_entity_poly.pdbx_seq_one_letter_code
_entity_poly.pdbx_strand_id
1 'polypeptide(L)'
;MNHAIPFDTLAFVKELEGAGVPPAQAEAQVKVLATVMRQMDARMDDLTTKRDKQTAEKFDILADRNEQQVKGRLDGLATRQELAVVEANLRKDMAAIEANLKRDIKELDTKMETRLKEMELRMVIKMGAMFLAAFGLLRLWPIPVQYVPPIPASQEMRLPTPSPAPPVSPSPR
;
A
#
# COMPACT_ATOMS: atom_id res chain seq x y z
N MET A 1 -15.53 -56.62 -28.48
CA MET A 1 -15.43 -58.02 -28.91
C MET A 1 -15.65 -58.05 -30.42
N ASN A 2 -14.59 -58.06 -31.21
CA ASN A 2 -14.70 -58.18 -32.67
C ASN A 2 -15.28 -59.55 -33.01
N HIS A 3 -16.49 -59.58 -33.55
CA HIS A 3 -17.10 -60.79 -34.09
C HIS A 3 -16.50 -61.01 -35.49
N ALA A 4 -15.37 -61.72 -35.56
CA ALA A 4 -14.94 -62.31 -36.82
C ALA A 4 -15.94 -63.43 -37.13
N ILE A 5 -16.80 -63.22 -38.13
CA ILE A 5 -17.75 -64.24 -38.58
C ILE A 5 -16.92 -65.23 -39.42
N PRO A 6 -16.73 -66.49 -38.98
CA PRO A 6 -15.92 -67.44 -39.72
C PRO A 6 -16.66 -67.82 -41.02
N PHE A 7 -16.08 -67.47 -42.17
CA PHE A 7 -16.59 -67.88 -43.48
C PHE A 7 -16.13 -69.31 -43.80
N ASP A 8 -17.07 -70.26 -43.76
CA ASP A 8 -16.80 -71.66 -44.09
C ASP A 8 -16.81 -71.88 -45.61
N THR A 9 -15.63 -71.73 -46.19
CA THR A 9 -15.30 -72.01 -47.60
C THR A 9 -15.81 -73.39 -48.06
N LEU A 10 -15.74 -74.42 -47.21
CA LEU A 10 -16.07 -75.80 -47.58
C LEU A 10 -17.57 -76.05 -47.59
N ALA A 11 -18.29 -75.51 -46.61
CA ALA A 11 -19.75 -75.56 -46.60
C ALA A 11 -20.33 -74.83 -47.82
N PHE A 12 -19.79 -73.67 -48.17
CA PHE A 12 -20.27 -72.88 -49.30
C PHE A 12 -19.99 -73.54 -50.66
N VAL A 13 -18.83 -74.20 -50.83
CA VAL A 13 -18.55 -75.01 -52.04
C VAL A 13 -19.58 -76.13 -52.20
N LYS A 14 -19.87 -76.88 -51.13
CA LYS A 14 -20.84 -77.99 -51.17
C LYS A 14 -22.26 -77.52 -51.52
N GLU A 15 -22.64 -76.32 -51.07
CA GLU A 15 -23.92 -75.73 -51.39
C GLU A 15 -24.02 -75.32 -52.87
N LEU A 16 -22.95 -74.76 -53.43
CA LEU A 16 -22.86 -74.44 -54.85
C LEU A 16 -22.89 -75.68 -55.75
N GLU A 17 -22.17 -76.74 -55.36
CA GLU A 17 -22.21 -78.03 -56.08
C GLU A 17 -23.60 -78.68 -56.02
N GLY A 18 -24.26 -78.64 -54.86
CA GLY A 18 -25.65 -79.10 -54.69
C GLY A 18 -26.66 -78.32 -55.54
N ALA A 19 -26.35 -77.07 -55.87
CA ALA A 19 -27.13 -76.22 -56.78
C ALA A 19 -26.80 -76.42 -58.27
N GLY A 20 -25.88 -77.35 -58.60
CA GLY A 20 -25.52 -77.69 -59.98
C GLY A 20 -24.36 -76.88 -60.57
N VAL A 21 -23.61 -76.12 -59.76
CA VAL A 21 -22.42 -75.39 -60.21
C VAL A 21 -21.25 -76.37 -60.39
N PRO A 22 -20.50 -76.31 -61.51
CA PRO A 22 -19.30 -77.11 -61.69
C PRO A 22 -18.27 -76.84 -60.58
N PRO A 23 -17.58 -77.87 -60.07
CA PRO A 23 -16.70 -77.75 -58.89
C PRO A 23 -15.60 -76.71 -59.05
N ALA A 24 -14.99 -76.64 -60.24
CA ALA A 24 -13.96 -75.64 -60.55
C ALA A 24 -14.47 -74.19 -60.50
N GLN A 25 -15.75 -73.95 -60.85
CA GLN A 25 -16.37 -72.63 -60.76
C GLN A 25 -16.79 -72.30 -59.32
N ALA A 26 -17.27 -73.30 -58.57
CA ALA A 26 -17.62 -73.13 -57.16
C ALA A 26 -16.39 -72.68 -56.37
N GLU A 27 -15.28 -73.44 -56.43
CA GLU A 27 -14.03 -73.09 -55.73
C GLU A 27 -13.50 -71.70 -56.10
N ALA A 28 -13.54 -71.33 -57.39
CA ALA A 28 -13.09 -70.03 -57.84
C ALA A 28 -13.91 -68.88 -57.25
N GLN A 29 -15.23 -69.00 -57.21
CA GLN A 29 -16.13 -67.99 -56.63
C GLN A 29 -15.93 -67.88 -55.12
N VAL A 30 -15.86 -69.01 -54.41
CA VAL A 30 -15.66 -69.01 -52.96
C VAL A 30 -14.30 -68.40 -52.60
N LYS A 31 -13.26 -68.69 -53.39
CA LYS A 31 -11.92 -68.14 -53.17
C LYS A 31 -11.91 -66.62 -53.29
N VAL A 32 -12.56 -66.06 -54.31
CA VAL A 32 -12.68 -64.60 -54.48
C VAL A 32 -13.46 -63.99 -53.33
N LEU A 33 -14.59 -64.58 -52.94
CA LEU A 33 -15.42 -64.08 -51.84
C LEU A 33 -14.68 -64.12 -50.50
N ALA A 34 -13.95 -65.19 -50.21
CA ALA A 34 -13.11 -65.31 -49.02
C ALA A 34 -11.99 -64.27 -48.98
N THR A 35 -11.39 -63.93 -50.13
CA THR A 35 -10.39 -62.86 -50.21
C THR A 35 -11.00 -61.49 -49.94
N VAL A 36 -12.18 -61.19 -50.49
CA VAL A 36 -12.87 -59.92 -50.28
C VAL A 36 -13.30 -59.75 -48.82
N MET A 37 -13.84 -60.79 -48.20
CA MET A 37 -14.23 -60.75 -46.78
C MET A 37 -13.03 -60.48 -45.86
N ARG A 38 -11.90 -61.18 -46.06
CA ARG A 38 -10.67 -60.92 -45.28
C ARG A 38 -10.13 -59.50 -45.47
N GLN A 39 -10.23 -58.95 -46.68
CA GLN A 39 -9.84 -57.55 -46.92
C GLN A 39 -10.79 -56.56 -46.23
N MET A 40 -12.08 -56.89 -46.14
CA MET A 40 -13.09 -56.05 -45.52
C MET A 40 -12.92 -56.03 -43.99
N ASP A 41 -12.66 -57.17 -43.37
CA ASP A 41 -12.36 -57.29 -41.93
C ASP A 41 -11.11 -56.49 -41.57
N ALA A 42 -10.01 -56.67 -42.32
CA ALA A 42 -8.77 -55.93 -42.08
C ALA A 42 -8.95 -54.40 -42.20
N ARG A 43 -9.81 -53.94 -43.11
CA ARG A 43 -10.15 -52.52 -43.26
C ARG A 43 -11.06 -52.02 -42.14
N MET A 44 -12.01 -52.82 -41.67
CA MET A 44 -12.83 -52.46 -40.50
C MET A 44 -11.98 -52.29 -39.25
N ASP A 45 -11.03 -53.20 -39.01
CA ASP A 45 -10.14 -53.15 -37.84
C ASP A 45 -9.19 -51.94 -37.84
N ASP A 46 -8.71 -51.53 -39.02
CA ASP A 46 -7.93 -50.31 -39.18
C ASP A 46 -8.80 -49.06 -38.91
N LEU A 47 -10.05 -49.06 -39.34
CA LEU A 47 -11.00 -47.95 -39.14
C LEU A 47 -11.44 -47.81 -37.67
N THR A 48 -11.65 -48.91 -36.95
CA THR A 48 -11.98 -48.88 -35.51
C THR A 48 -10.79 -48.35 -34.71
N THR A 49 -9.58 -48.88 -34.96
CA THR A 49 -8.35 -48.43 -34.29
C THR A 49 -8.08 -46.94 -34.53
N LYS A 50 -8.30 -46.44 -35.75
CA LYS A 50 -8.13 -45.00 -36.07
C LYS A 50 -9.16 -44.12 -35.39
N ARG A 51 -10.42 -44.55 -35.30
CA ARG A 51 -11.46 -43.80 -34.57
C ARG A 51 -11.13 -43.70 -33.08
N ASP A 52 -10.70 -44.80 -32.47
CA ASP A 52 -10.38 -44.81 -31.04
C ASP A 52 -9.21 -43.87 -30.74
N LYS A 53 -8.16 -43.88 -31.58
CA LYS A 53 -7.03 -42.95 -31.49
C LYS A 53 -7.45 -41.49 -31.65
N GLN A 54 -8.25 -41.17 -32.67
CA GLN A 54 -8.72 -39.79 -32.88
C GLN A 54 -9.61 -39.29 -31.75
N THR A 55 -10.40 -40.19 -31.14
CA THR A 55 -11.27 -39.82 -30.03
C THR A 55 -10.45 -39.56 -28.77
N ALA A 56 -9.47 -40.43 -28.47
CA ALA A 56 -8.53 -40.23 -27.37
C ALA A 56 -7.72 -38.92 -27.52
N GLU A 57 -7.13 -38.67 -28.69
CA GLU A 57 -6.36 -37.45 -28.96
C GLU A 57 -7.20 -36.18 -28.79
N LYS A 58 -8.46 -36.19 -29.26
CA LYS A 58 -9.37 -35.04 -29.09
C LYS A 58 -9.70 -34.79 -27.62
N PHE A 59 -9.89 -35.84 -26.84
CA PHE A 59 -10.16 -35.71 -25.40
C PHE A 59 -8.95 -35.14 -24.66
N ASP A 60 -7.74 -35.60 -24.96
CA ASP A 60 -6.52 -35.10 -24.33
C ASP A 60 -6.27 -33.62 -24.66
N ILE A 61 -6.45 -33.23 -25.93
CA ILE A 61 -6.30 -31.82 -26.36
C ILE A 61 -7.35 -30.92 -25.67
N LEU A 62 -8.59 -31.40 -25.52
CA LEU A 62 -9.65 -30.63 -24.86
C LEU A 62 -9.42 -30.53 -23.35
N ALA A 63 -8.94 -31.60 -22.71
CA ALA A 63 -8.60 -31.59 -21.29
C ALA A 63 -7.46 -30.62 -20.99
N ASP A 64 -6.38 -30.66 -21.76
CA ASP A 64 -5.23 -29.78 -21.59
C ASP A 64 -5.60 -28.30 -21.88
N ARG A 65 -6.40 -28.05 -22.93
CA ARG A 65 -6.92 -26.71 -23.20
C ARG A 65 -7.77 -26.18 -22.05
N ASN A 66 -8.61 -27.02 -21.45
CA ASN A 66 -9.48 -26.62 -20.35
C ASN A 66 -8.65 -26.33 -19.08
N GLU A 67 -7.66 -27.16 -18.77
CA GLU A 67 -6.73 -26.90 -17.67
C GLU A 67 -5.94 -25.59 -17.85
N GLN A 68 -5.41 -25.34 -19.04
CA GLN A 68 -4.66 -24.11 -19.32
C GLN A 68 -5.56 -22.88 -19.21
N GLN A 69 -6.82 -22.98 -19.64
CA GLN A 69 -7.78 -21.88 -19.52
C GLN A 69 -8.14 -21.62 -18.06
N VAL A 70 -8.33 -22.66 -17.25
CA VAL A 70 -8.62 -22.52 -15.82
C VAL A 70 -7.43 -21.93 -15.09
N LYS A 71 -6.21 -22.44 -15.31
CA LYS A 71 -4.98 -21.90 -14.70
C LYS A 71 -4.75 -20.43 -15.10
N GLY A 72 -4.83 -20.11 -16.39
CA GLY A 72 -4.64 -18.74 -16.87
C GLY A 72 -5.68 -17.74 -16.34
N ARG A 73 -6.94 -18.17 -16.19
CA ARG A 73 -7.99 -17.34 -15.58
C ARG A 73 -7.82 -17.22 -14.07
N LEU A 74 -7.43 -18.28 -13.38
CA LEU A 74 -7.21 -18.30 -11.93
C LEU A 74 -6.06 -17.37 -11.56
N ASP A 75 -4.90 -17.52 -12.21
CA ASP A 75 -3.72 -16.72 -11.94
C ASP A 75 -3.92 -15.25 -12.32
N GLY A 76 -4.61 -14.98 -13.44
CA GLY A 76 -4.85 -13.63 -13.94
C GLY A 76 -5.91 -12.83 -13.16
N LEU A 77 -6.96 -13.50 -12.66
CA LEU A 77 -8.04 -12.84 -11.91
C LEU A 77 -7.70 -12.68 -10.44
N ALA A 78 -7.16 -13.72 -9.80
CA ALA A 78 -6.83 -13.67 -8.37
C ALA A 78 -5.81 -12.57 -8.10
N THR A 79 -4.71 -12.54 -8.85
CA THR A 79 -3.64 -11.55 -8.59
C THR A 79 -4.06 -10.13 -8.94
N ARG A 80 -4.73 -9.88 -10.08
CA ARG A 80 -5.05 -8.52 -10.52
C ARG A 80 -6.20 -7.90 -9.73
N GLN A 81 -7.24 -8.68 -9.43
CA GLN A 81 -8.39 -8.16 -8.70
C GLN A 81 -8.05 -7.91 -7.24
N GLU A 82 -7.34 -8.84 -6.59
CA GLU A 82 -6.91 -8.67 -5.20
C GLU A 82 -5.92 -7.50 -5.06
N LEU A 83 -4.96 -7.38 -5.97
CA LEU A 83 -4.00 -6.26 -5.96
C LEU A 83 -4.72 -4.91 -6.15
N ALA A 84 -5.68 -4.81 -7.07
CA ALA A 84 -6.44 -3.58 -7.28
C ALA A 84 -7.28 -3.19 -6.06
N VAL A 85 -7.88 -4.16 -5.36
CA VAL A 85 -8.63 -3.92 -4.12
C VAL A 85 -7.68 -3.47 -3.00
N VAL A 86 -6.53 -4.12 -2.85
CA VAL A 86 -5.51 -3.76 -1.87
C VAL A 86 -4.98 -2.35 -2.13
N GLU A 87 -4.62 -2.00 -3.36
CA GLU A 87 -4.17 -0.65 -3.72
C GLU A 87 -5.22 0.42 -3.42
N ALA A 88 -6.50 0.13 -3.72
CA ALA A 88 -7.59 1.05 -3.43
C ALA A 88 -7.77 1.28 -1.92
N ASN A 89 -7.62 0.24 -1.11
CA ASN A 89 -7.69 0.35 0.35
C ASN A 89 -6.47 1.11 0.90
N LEU A 90 -5.25 0.80 0.47
CA LEU A 90 -4.06 1.54 0.90
C LEU A 90 -4.15 3.03 0.56
N ARG A 91 -4.66 3.39 -0.62
CA ARG A 91 -4.87 4.81 -0.98
C ARG A 91 -5.87 5.50 -0.06
N LYS A 92 -6.96 4.82 0.31
CA LYS A 92 -7.96 5.36 1.25
C LYS A 92 -7.38 5.52 2.65
N ASP A 93 -6.66 4.52 3.14
CA ASP A 93 -6.04 4.54 4.47
C ASP A 93 -4.99 5.65 4.55
N MET A 94 -4.16 5.81 3.50
CA MET A 94 -3.18 6.89 3.44
C MET A 94 -3.86 8.27 3.47
N ALA A 95 -4.91 8.47 2.68
CA ALA A 95 -5.67 9.72 2.69
C ALA A 95 -6.36 9.99 4.05
N ALA A 96 -6.87 8.95 4.71
CA ALA A 96 -7.48 9.06 6.03
C ALA A 96 -6.43 9.42 7.11
N ILE A 97 -5.25 8.80 7.06
CA ILE A 97 -4.14 9.10 7.95
C ILE A 97 -3.68 10.55 7.79
N GLU A 98 -3.50 11.02 6.55
CA GLU A 98 -3.13 12.43 6.29
C GLU A 98 -4.19 13.41 6.81
N ALA A 99 -5.48 13.11 6.62
CA ALA A 99 -6.56 13.95 7.11
C ALA A 99 -6.59 14.02 8.64
N ASN A 100 -6.38 12.89 9.32
CA ASN A 100 -6.32 12.83 10.79
C ASN A 100 -5.10 13.58 11.32
N LEU A 101 -3.90 13.34 10.78
CA LEU A 101 -2.69 14.08 11.15
C LEU A 101 -2.87 15.59 11.00
N LYS A 102 -3.49 16.04 9.90
CA LYS A 102 -3.75 17.46 9.67
C LYS A 102 -4.76 18.05 10.66
N ARG A 103 -5.75 17.25 11.07
CA ARG A 103 -6.72 17.64 12.13
C ARG A 103 -6.02 17.72 13.47
N ASP A 104 -5.24 16.72 13.85
CA ASP A 104 -4.55 16.64 15.13
C ASP A 104 -3.56 17.80 15.29
N ILE A 105 -2.82 18.14 14.23
CA ILE A 105 -1.90 19.30 14.24
C ILE A 105 -2.67 20.60 14.52
N LYS A 106 -3.81 20.82 13.84
CA LYS A 106 -4.64 22.01 14.07
C LYS A 106 -5.25 22.03 15.47
N GLU A 107 -5.70 20.89 15.96
CA GLU A 107 -6.22 20.78 17.32
C GLU A 107 -5.13 21.08 18.35
N LEU A 108 -3.92 20.55 18.14
CA LEU A 108 -2.78 20.81 19.02
C LEU A 108 -2.41 22.30 19.04
N ASP A 109 -2.41 22.94 17.88
CA ASP A 109 -2.12 24.37 17.73
C ASP A 109 -3.14 25.24 18.48
N THR A 110 -4.44 25.00 18.25
CA THR A 110 -5.50 25.72 18.97
C THR A 110 -5.49 25.46 20.48
N LYS A 111 -5.14 24.24 20.91
CA LYS A 111 -4.99 23.88 22.33
C LYS A 111 -3.77 24.55 22.96
N MET A 112 -2.68 24.72 22.21
CA MET A 112 -1.50 25.47 22.65
C MET A 112 -1.82 26.96 22.78
N GLU A 113 -2.46 27.58 21.78
CA GLU A 113 -2.85 28.99 21.83
C GLU A 113 -3.78 29.30 23.01
N THR A 114 -4.79 28.46 23.24
CA THR A 114 -5.74 28.65 24.34
C THR A 114 -5.07 28.53 25.70
N ARG A 115 -4.18 27.54 25.88
CA ARG A 115 -3.39 27.40 27.10
C ARG A 115 -2.44 28.55 27.32
N LEU A 116 -1.78 29.06 26.27
CA LEU A 116 -0.91 30.22 26.38
C LEU A 116 -1.70 31.46 26.82
N LYS A 117 -2.85 31.75 26.21
CA LYS A 117 -3.74 32.85 26.62
C LYS A 117 -4.21 32.71 28.07
N GLU A 118 -4.58 31.50 28.49
CA GLU A 118 -5.00 31.26 29.87
C GLU A 118 -3.84 31.48 30.86
N MET A 119 -2.63 31.03 30.53
CA MET A 119 -1.44 31.25 31.34
C MET A 119 -1.07 32.73 31.41
N GLU A 120 -1.08 33.45 30.29
CA GLU A 120 -0.83 34.89 30.24
C GLU A 120 -1.83 35.64 31.12
N LEU A 121 -3.12 35.37 30.98
CA LEU A 121 -4.16 36.03 31.78
C LEU A 121 -3.98 35.74 33.28
N ARG A 122 -3.77 34.48 33.65
CA ARG A 122 -3.53 34.10 35.06
C ARG A 122 -2.28 34.78 35.61
N MET A 123 -1.22 34.90 34.80
CA MET A 123 0.02 35.55 35.19
C MET A 123 -0.18 37.07 35.32
N VAL A 124 -0.84 37.72 34.37
CA VAL A 124 -1.14 39.16 34.40
C VAL A 124 -2.02 39.52 35.61
N ILE A 125 -3.05 38.71 35.92
CA ILE A 125 -3.90 38.92 37.10
C ILE A 125 -3.07 38.78 38.39
N LYS A 126 -2.24 37.72 38.50
CA LYS A 126 -1.37 37.52 39.67
C LYS A 126 -0.36 38.65 39.83
N MET A 127 0.29 39.08 38.74
CA MET A 127 1.24 40.19 38.76
C MET A 127 0.56 41.49 39.12
N GLY A 128 -0.58 41.82 38.50
CA GLY A 128 -1.36 43.02 38.81
C GLY A 128 -1.79 43.09 40.27
N ALA A 129 -2.26 41.98 40.84
CA ALA A 129 -2.60 41.89 42.26
C ALA A 129 -1.39 42.12 43.17
N MET A 130 -0.23 41.55 42.84
CA MET A 130 1.02 41.77 43.59
C MET A 130 1.47 43.23 43.52
N PHE A 131 1.43 43.85 42.33
CA PHE A 131 1.77 45.27 42.16
C PHE A 131 0.85 46.15 43.00
N LEU A 132 -0.48 45.96 42.92
CA LEU A 132 -1.44 46.75 43.71
C LEU A 132 -1.22 46.60 45.22
N ALA A 133 -0.92 45.37 45.70
CA ALA A 133 -0.60 45.14 47.11
C ALA A 133 0.69 45.85 47.54
N ALA A 134 1.75 45.79 46.72
CA ALA A 134 3.02 46.46 46.99
C ALA A 134 2.88 47.99 47.01
N PHE A 135 2.15 48.57 46.05
CA PHE A 135 1.89 50.02 46.01
C PHE A 135 0.99 50.50 47.15
N GLY A 136 -0.01 49.70 47.55
CA GLY A 136 -0.88 50.00 48.69
C GLY A 136 -0.09 50.11 49.99
N LEU A 137 0.90 49.23 50.20
CA LEU A 137 1.79 49.29 51.36
C LEU A 137 2.76 50.48 51.30
N LEU A 138 3.29 50.81 50.12
CA LEU A 138 4.20 51.95 49.95
C LEU A 138 3.52 53.30 50.23
N ARG A 139 2.24 53.45 49.84
CA ARG A 139 1.44 54.67 50.10
C ARG A 139 1.19 54.89 51.60
N LEU A 140 1.11 53.82 52.38
CA LEU A 140 0.85 53.87 53.82
C LEU A 140 2.12 54.08 54.65
N TRP A 141 3.31 53.99 54.05
CA TRP A 141 4.56 54.27 54.75
C TRP A 141 4.79 55.78 54.84
N PRO A 142 4.75 56.40 56.04
CA PRO A 142 5.10 57.81 56.18
C PRO A 142 6.58 57.97 55.85
N ILE A 143 6.90 58.63 54.74
CA ILE A 143 8.28 59.05 54.48
C ILE A 143 8.62 60.05 55.59
N PRO A 144 9.59 59.76 56.48
CA PRO A 144 10.03 60.73 57.45
C PRO A 144 10.70 61.86 56.66
N VAL A 145 10.02 62.98 56.52
CA VAL A 145 10.62 64.21 56.01
C VAL A 145 11.65 64.62 57.06
N GLN A 146 12.93 64.32 56.83
CA GLN A 146 13.98 64.84 57.68
C GLN A 146 13.95 66.36 57.55
N TYR A 147 13.48 67.02 58.61
CA TYR A 147 13.53 68.46 58.73
C TYR A 147 15.00 68.87 58.78
N VAL A 148 15.52 69.35 57.65
CA VAL A 148 16.81 70.04 57.61
C VAL A 148 16.55 71.47 58.08
N PRO A 149 17.05 71.89 59.25
CA PRO A 149 16.83 73.24 59.73
C PRO A 149 17.47 74.26 58.76
N PRO A 150 16.85 75.45 58.58
CA PRO A 150 17.45 76.51 57.78
C PRO A 150 18.78 76.93 58.40
N ILE A 151 19.82 76.95 57.55
CA ILE A 151 21.17 77.39 57.91
C ILE A 151 21.07 78.84 58.44
N PRO A 152 21.55 79.15 59.65
CA PRO A 152 21.57 80.52 60.14
C PRO A 152 22.50 81.36 59.26
N ALA A 153 21.94 82.41 58.66
CA ALA A 153 22.67 83.42 57.92
C ALA A 153 23.48 84.30 58.89
N SER A 154 24.55 83.75 59.48
CA SER A 154 25.60 84.52 60.18
C SER A 154 26.79 83.62 60.53
N GLN A 155 27.62 83.30 59.55
CA GLN A 155 29.04 83.07 59.83
C GLN A 155 29.83 83.74 58.72
N GLU A 156 30.44 84.86 59.07
CA GLU A 156 31.35 85.59 58.22
C GLU A 156 32.40 84.62 57.67
N MET A 157 32.45 84.55 56.35
CA MET A 157 33.49 83.90 55.59
C MET A 157 34.80 84.63 55.89
N ARG A 158 35.53 84.20 56.94
CA ARG A 158 36.93 84.59 57.13
C ARG A 158 37.72 84.03 55.94
N LEU A 159 37.89 84.87 54.93
CA LEU A 159 38.86 84.69 53.87
C LEU A 159 40.25 84.45 54.49
N PRO A 160 40.98 83.37 54.12
CA PRO A 160 42.41 83.35 54.37
C PRO A 160 43.03 84.48 53.53
N THR A 161 43.64 85.45 54.22
CA THR A 161 44.44 86.50 53.58
C THR A 161 45.56 85.87 52.76
N PRO A 162 45.80 86.31 51.51
CA PRO A 162 46.94 85.84 50.74
C PRO A 162 48.25 86.26 51.43
N SER A 163 49.12 85.27 51.63
CA SER A 163 50.49 85.46 52.11
C SER A 163 51.26 86.43 51.19
N PRO A 164 51.95 87.45 51.73
CA PRO A 164 52.66 88.44 50.92
C PRO A 164 53.90 87.82 50.26
N ALA A 165 54.00 87.99 48.93
CA ALA A 165 55.17 87.61 48.14
C ALA A 165 56.43 88.40 48.56
N PRO A 166 57.63 87.79 48.50
CA PRO A 166 58.87 88.44 48.90
C PRO A 166 59.25 89.63 48.00
N PRO A 167 59.95 90.64 48.54
CA PRO A 167 60.24 91.89 47.86
C PRO A 167 61.19 91.73 46.66
N VAL A 168 60.78 92.34 45.56
CA VAL A 168 61.57 92.54 44.34
C VAL A 168 62.79 93.40 44.67
N SER A 169 63.99 92.87 44.44
CA SER A 169 65.23 93.64 44.48
C SER A 169 65.33 94.53 43.22
N PRO A 170 65.67 95.82 43.38
CA PRO A 170 65.91 96.70 42.24
C PRO A 170 67.27 96.40 41.60
N SER A 171 67.27 96.25 40.28
CA SER A 171 68.46 96.30 39.44
C SER A 171 68.93 97.76 39.30
N PRO A 172 70.22 98.08 39.54
CA PRO A 172 70.81 99.34 39.10
C PRO A 172 71.56 99.15 37.78
N ARG A 173 71.14 99.94 36.77
CA ARG A 173 71.86 100.50 35.61
C ARG A 173 72.89 99.65 34.87
#